data_AF-A0AAU0XFY5-F1
#
_entry.id   AF-A0AAU0XFY5-F1
#
_cell.length_a   1.000
_cell.length_b   1.000
_cell.length_c   1.000
_cell.angle_alpha   90.00
_cell.angle_beta   90.00
_cell.angle_gamma   90.00
#
_symmetry.space_group_name_H-M   'P 1'
#
loop_
_entity.id
_entity.type
_entity.pdbx_description
1 polymer ?
#
loop_
_entity_poly.entity_id
_entity_poly.type
_entity_poly.pdbx_seq_one_letter_code
_entity_poly.pdbx_strand_id
1 'polypeptide(L)'
;MIRAGRRHVVQNSADLAEAMGYASLKTFRNKKPFEAEGFPAPISGPDAKTKLWDGEQTAAHLAGAPVPALPDTDDDEDLLERTEAAAFLNVSPKTWDSYKKDPRIAPHLEKVGGVEHCPRGVLRAYRETPAASEAPVHRPKGSGDMVPRDQLHARIGELLDEDPALTLAKLTGELGIANSTATRALPRVRGERIADLCAGEEGLAPEQAAERLGYPVAVRQAAVAYARTVLRGRRLRPYVQDVADALVAEGLAEQQDVVVVHVTEEVAAAAVVLSSDAPAPALVWDERWGWRTSTSRRHPIERETGRPPEGDGVRYLSRDRQPPAQEVLSALYDGRRGTRRPVAGVA
;
A
#
# COMPACT_ATOMS: atom_id res chain seq x y z
N MET A 1 25.01 -5.92 -22.76
CA MET A 1 24.18 -5.81 -23.96
C MET A 1 24.87 -6.52 -25.10
N ILE A 2 24.12 -7.32 -25.84
CA ILE A 2 24.62 -7.95 -27.07
C ILE A 2 24.35 -6.97 -28.21
N ARG A 3 25.41 -6.56 -28.92
CA ARG A 3 25.30 -5.62 -30.05
C ARG A 3 24.61 -6.26 -31.25
N ALA A 4 23.91 -5.46 -32.03
CA ALA A 4 23.32 -5.86 -33.31
C ALA A 4 24.32 -6.65 -34.18
N GLY A 5 23.84 -7.73 -34.80
CA GLY A 5 24.67 -8.62 -35.62
C GLY A 5 25.59 -9.58 -34.84
N ARG A 6 25.82 -9.40 -33.53
CA ARG A 6 26.76 -10.21 -32.74
C ARG A 6 26.12 -11.38 -31.99
N ARG A 7 24.81 -11.59 -32.14
CA ARG A 7 24.06 -12.69 -31.48
C ARG A 7 24.67 -14.07 -31.72
N HIS A 8 25.14 -14.33 -32.94
CA HIS A 8 25.60 -15.65 -33.37
C HIS A 8 26.95 -16.07 -32.78
N VAL A 9 27.70 -15.12 -32.21
CA VAL A 9 29.02 -15.37 -31.59
C VAL A 9 28.98 -15.31 -30.06
N VAL A 10 27.80 -15.19 -29.45
CA VAL A 10 27.68 -15.11 -27.99
C VAL A 10 28.01 -16.46 -27.35
N GLN A 11 28.86 -16.43 -26.33
CA GLN A 11 29.29 -17.60 -25.56
C GLN A 11 28.94 -17.45 -24.08
N ASN A 12 28.46 -18.52 -23.47
CA ASN A 12 28.27 -18.61 -22.03
C ASN A 12 29.53 -19.21 -21.34
N SER A 13 29.52 -19.29 -20.00
CA SER A 13 30.69 -19.81 -19.26
C SER A 13 31.08 -21.26 -19.59
N ALA A 14 30.14 -22.10 -20.02
CA ALA A 14 30.43 -23.48 -20.44
C ALA A 14 31.13 -23.48 -21.80
N ASP A 15 30.62 -22.74 -22.77
CA ASP A 15 31.22 -22.61 -24.10
C ASP A 15 32.65 -22.04 -24.00
N LEU A 16 32.83 -21.02 -23.15
CA LEU A 16 34.15 -20.42 -22.91
C LEU A 16 35.10 -21.37 -22.18
N ALA A 17 34.59 -22.17 -21.23
CA ALA A 17 35.39 -23.18 -20.55
C ALA A 17 35.89 -24.26 -21.53
N GLU A 18 35.03 -24.70 -22.44
CA GLU A 18 35.37 -25.65 -23.50
C GLU A 18 36.41 -25.07 -24.46
N ALA A 19 36.21 -23.84 -24.93
CA ALA A 19 37.17 -23.13 -25.81
C ALA A 19 38.57 -22.99 -25.18
N MET A 20 38.64 -22.87 -23.85
CA MET A 20 39.89 -22.78 -23.10
C MET A 20 40.44 -24.14 -22.62
N GLY A 21 39.83 -25.26 -23.02
CA GLY A 21 40.30 -26.62 -22.72
C GLY A 21 40.05 -27.08 -21.27
N TYR A 22 39.09 -26.48 -20.55
CA TYR A 22 38.74 -26.92 -19.20
C TYR A 22 37.79 -28.11 -19.22
N ALA A 23 38.21 -29.22 -18.60
CA ALA A 23 37.40 -30.44 -18.49
C ALA A 23 36.12 -30.30 -17.64
N SER A 24 35.97 -29.24 -16.84
CA SER A 24 34.73 -28.98 -16.09
C SER A 24 34.48 -27.50 -15.85
N LEU A 25 33.21 -27.09 -15.97
CA LEU A 25 32.75 -25.74 -15.67
C LEU A 25 33.06 -25.33 -14.21
N LYS A 26 33.06 -26.28 -13.28
CA LYS A 26 33.42 -26.04 -11.88
C LYS A 26 34.88 -25.56 -11.75
N THR A 27 35.80 -26.20 -12.46
CA THR A 27 37.23 -25.83 -12.43
C THR A 27 37.45 -24.47 -13.06
N PHE A 28 36.80 -24.19 -14.19
CA PHE A 28 36.82 -22.90 -14.86
C PHE A 28 36.34 -21.77 -13.94
N ARG A 29 35.19 -21.95 -13.27
CA ARG A 29 34.64 -20.98 -12.31
C ARG A 29 35.52 -20.74 -11.10
N ASN A 30 36.25 -21.76 -10.62
CA ASN A 30 37.14 -21.62 -9.47
C ASN A 30 38.44 -20.90 -9.83
N LYS A 31 39.01 -21.21 -11.00
CA LYS A 31 40.26 -20.59 -11.48
C LYS A 31 40.05 -19.18 -12.03
N LYS A 32 38.82 -18.85 -12.43
CA LYS A 32 38.41 -17.54 -12.94
C LYS A 32 39.39 -16.95 -13.98
N PRO A 33 39.75 -17.70 -15.03
CA PRO A 33 40.71 -17.21 -16.01
C PRO A 33 40.22 -15.95 -16.75
N PHE A 34 38.90 -15.74 -16.81
CA PHE A 34 38.26 -14.55 -17.35
C PHE A 34 38.40 -13.28 -16.49
N GLU A 35 38.98 -13.37 -15.29
CA GLU A 35 39.34 -12.20 -14.46
C GLU A 35 40.82 -11.80 -14.62
N ALA A 36 41.58 -12.48 -15.49
CA ALA A 36 42.95 -12.12 -15.79
C ALA A 36 43.03 -10.74 -16.46
N GLU A 37 44.13 -10.02 -16.20
CA GLU A 37 44.38 -8.72 -16.82
C GLU A 37 44.42 -8.82 -18.35
N GLY A 38 43.72 -7.92 -19.02
CA GLY A 38 43.62 -7.89 -20.49
C GLY A 38 42.62 -8.88 -21.09
N PHE A 39 41.93 -9.70 -20.29
CA PHE A 39 40.86 -10.56 -20.78
C PHE A 39 39.63 -9.73 -21.21
N PRO A 40 38.95 -10.06 -22.33
CA PRO A 40 37.76 -9.34 -22.78
C PRO A 40 36.67 -9.25 -21.70
N ALA A 41 36.12 -8.06 -21.53
CA ALA A 41 35.02 -7.84 -20.61
C ALA A 41 33.78 -8.65 -21.03
N PRO A 42 32.98 -9.16 -20.08
CA PRO A 42 31.69 -9.74 -20.40
C PRO A 42 30.79 -8.75 -21.13
N ILE A 43 30.03 -9.24 -22.11
CA ILE A 43 28.97 -8.48 -22.77
C ILE A 43 27.66 -8.50 -22.00
N SER A 44 27.54 -9.28 -20.92
CA SER A 44 26.45 -9.16 -19.95
C SER A 44 26.68 -7.97 -19.01
N GLY A 45 25.63 -7.46 -18.35
CA GLY A 45 25.78 -6.39 -17.37
C GLY A 45 26.66 -6.80 -16.17
N PRO A 46 27.18 -5.81 -15.41
CA PRO A 46 28.13 -6.07 -14.32
C PRO A 46 27.57 -6.98 -13.21
N ASP A 47 26.26 -6.88 -12.95
CA ASP A 47 25.55 -7.67 -11.92
C ASP A 47 24.82 -8.90 -12.49
N ALA A 48 25.12 -9.29 -13.74
CA ALA A 48 24.46 -10.43 -14.38
C ALA A 48 24.81 -11.75 -13.68
N LYS A 49 23.79 -12.53 -13.32
CA LYS A 49 23.98 -13.86 -12.72
C LYS A 49 24.69 -14.85 -13.67
N THR A 50 24.42 -14.71 -14.96
CA THR A 50 25.05 -15.49 -16.03
C THR A 50 25.90 -14.52 -16.85
N LYS A 51 27.23 -14.69 -16.77
CA LYS A 51 28.15 -13.92 -17.60
C LYS A 51 28.14 -14.45 -19.03
N LEU A 52 28.04 -13.53 -19.98
CA LEU A 52 28.14 -13.81 -21.41
C LEU A 52 29.35 -13.07 -21.99
N TRP A 53 30.01 -13.66 -22.97
CA TRP A 53 31.13 -13.07 -23.69
C TRP A 53 30.90 -13.07 -25.18
N ASP A 54 31.59 -12.17 -25.86
CA ASP A 54 31.69 -12.18 -27.31
C ASP A 54 32.77 -13.17 -27.76
N GLY A 55 32.37 -14.18 -28.52
CA GLY A 55 33.23 -15.27 -28.96
C GLY A 55 34.38 -14.84 -29.88
N GLU A 56 34.21 -13.78 -30.67
CA GLU A 56 35.31 -13.27 -31.51
C GLU A 56 36.34 -12.53 -30.67
N GLN A 57 35.90 -11.77 -29.66
CA GLN A 57 36.81 -11.11 -28.74
C GLN A 57 37.61 -12.11 -27.91
N THR A 58 36.94 -13.14 -27.36
CA THR A 58 37.62 -14.18 -26.59
C THR A 58 38.55 -14.99 -27.47
N ALA A 59 38.16 -15.37 -28.70
CA ALA A 59 39.02 -16.07 -29.64
C ALA A 59 40.26 -15.24 -30.03
N ALA A 60 40.10 -13.95 -30.33
CA ALA A 60 41.21 -13.06 -30.64
C ALA A 60 42.20 -12.96 -29.47
N HIS A 61 41.70 -12.78 -28.24
CA HIS A 61 42.54 -12.74 -27.05
C HIS A 61 43.31 -14.06 -26.84
N LEU A 62 42.64 -15.21 -26.96
CA LEU A 62 43.28 -16.52 -26.80
C LEU A 62 44.31 -16.82 -27.89
N ALA A 63 44.13 -16.28 -29.09
CA ALA A 63 45.09 -16.36 -30.19
C ALA A 63 46.25 -15.35 -30.07
N GLY A 64 46.25 -14.48 -29.05
CA GLY A 64 47.22 -13.39 -28.92
C GLY A 64 47.07 -12.28 -29.97
N ALA A 65 45.93 -12.25 -30.67
CA ALA A 65 45.61 -11.24 -31.68
C ALA A 65 44.98 -9.98 -31.02
N PRO A 66 45.03 -8.81 -31.68
CA PRO A 66 44.29 -7.63 -31.22
C PRO A 66 42.80 -7.93 -31.08
N VAL A 67 42.23 -7.62 -29.91
CA VAL A 67 40.80 -7.82 -29.63
C VAL A 67 39.97 -6.81 -30.45
N PRO A 68 39.04 -7.25 -31.30
CA PRO A 68 38.21 -6.34 -32.08
C PRO A 68 37.30 -5.52 -31.15
N ALA A 69 37.18 -4.22 -31.43
CA ALA A 69 36.26 -3.35 -30.71
C ALA A 69 34.80 -3.74 -31.01
N LEU A 70 33.95 -3.71 -30.00
CA LEU A 70 32.51 -3.83 -30.22
C LEU A 70 31.99 -2.52 -30.83
N PRO A 71 30.92 -2.57 -31.65
CA PRO A 71 30.21 -1.38 -32.06
C PRO A 71 29.84 -0.52 -30.84
N ASP A 72 30.08 0.77 -30.91
CA ASP A 72 29.79 1.75 -29.86
C ASP A 72 28.42 2.42 -30.05
N THR A 73 27.94 2.45 -31.29
CA THR A 73 26.66 3.02 -31.68
C THR A 73 25.52 2.08 -31.30
N ASP A 74 24.47 2.68 -30.74
CA ASP A 74 23.25 1.99 -30.34
C ASP A 74 22.37 1.67 -31.55
N ASP A 75 21.89 0.42 -31.61
CA ASP A 75 21.05 -0.09 -32.70
C ASP A 75 19.74 -0.67 -32.14
N ASP A 76 18.68 -0.69 -32.94
CA ASP A 76 17.37 -1.23 -32.54
C ASP A 76 17.38 -2.76 -32.39
N GLU A 77 18.30 -3.45 -33.05
CA GLU A 77 18.50 -4.89 -32.91
C GLU A 77 19.46 -5.24 -31.75
N ASP A 78 19.93 -4.25 -30.97
CA ASP A 78 20.67 -4.52 -29.74
C ASP A 78 19.79 -5.30 -28.76
N LEU A 79 20.32 -6.39 -28.20
CA LEU A 79 19.60 -7.23 -27.24
C LEU A 79 19.98 -6.84 -25.82
N LEU A 80 18.99 -6.35 -25.08
CA LEU A 80 19.11 -5.85 -23.71
C LEU A 80 18.70 -6.93 -22.72
N GLU A 81 19.56 -7.27 -21.77
CA GLU A 81 19.17 -8.15 -20.66
C GLU A 81 18.28 -7.42 -19.64
N ARG A 82 17.73 -8.14 -18.66
CA ARG A 82 16.82 -7.62 -17.63
C ARG A 82 17.19 -6.25 -17.05
N THR A 83 18.43 -6.07 -16.62
CA THR A 83 18.85 -4.81 -15.97
C THR A 83 18.98 -3.67 -16.98
N GLU A 84 19.42 -3.99 -18.20
CA GLU A 84 19.62 -3.03 -19.28
C GLU A 84 18.29 -2.58 -19.87
N ALA A 85 17.35 -3.51 -20.06
CA ALA A 85 15.98 -3.22 -20.47
C ALA A 85 15.26 -2.35 -19.43
N ALA A 86 15.44 -2.65 -18.14
CA ALA A 86 14.90 -1.83 -17.05
C ALA A 86 15.51 -0.41 -17.05
N ALA A 87 16.83 -0.30 -17.23
CA ALA A 87 17.52 0.99 -17.33
C ALA A 87 17.05 1.79 -18.56
N PHE A 88 16.88 1.14 -19.71
CA PHE A 88 16.39 1.77 -20.95
C PHE A 88 15.00 2.40 -20.76
N LEU A 89 14.10 1.71 -20.04
CA LEU A 89 12.76 2.22 -19.72
C LEU A 89 12.71 3.11 -18.47
N ASN A 90 13.84 3.36 -17.81
CA ASN A 90 13.93 4.10 -16.56
C ASN A 90 13.03 3.54 -15.44
N VAL A 91 12.99 2.21 -15.30
CA VAL A 91 12.24 1.50 -14.25
C VAL A 91 13.15 0.58 -13.43
N SER A 92 12.64 0.09 -12.30
CA SER A 92 13.38 -0.90 -11.52
C SER A 92 13.40 -2.27 -12.25
N PRO A 93 14.44 -3.09 -12.06
CA PRO A 93 14.45 -4.45 -12.61
C PRO A 93 13.26 -5.32 -12.14
N LYS A 94 12.71 -5.03 -10.96
CA LYS A 94 11.49 -5.69 -10.45
C LYS A 94 10.24 -5.26 -11.23
N THR A 95 10.14 -4.00 -11.62
CA THR A 95 9.05 -3.48 -12.47
C THR A 95 9.12 -4.09 -13.87
N TRP A 96 10.34 -4.25 -14.40
CA TRP A 96 10.57 -4.93 -15.68
C TRP A 96 10.01 -6.36 -15.71
N ASP A 97 10.09 -7.11 -14.60
CA ASP A 97 9.54 -8.48 -14.52
C ASP A 97 8.02 -8.54 -14.79
N SER A 98 7.32 -7.42 -14.58
CA SER A 98 5.92 -7.25 -14.98
C SER A 98 5.79 -6.79 -16.43
N TYR A 99 6.57 -5.81 -16.87
CA TYR A 99 6.49 -5.23 -18.22
C TYR A 99 6.82 -6.23 -19.32
N LYS A 100 7.77 -7.14 -19.09
CA LYS A 100 8.13 -8.17 -20.07
C LYS A 100 6.99 -9.14 -20.41
N LYS A 101 5.90 -9.12 -19.63
CA LYS A 101 4.67 -9.89 -19.91
C LYS A 101 3.66 -9.13 -20.78
N ASP A 102 3.89 -7.85 -21.04
CA ASP A 102 3.02 -7.03 -21.90
C ASP A 102 2.96 -7.67 -23.30
N PRO A 103 1.78 -7.78 -23.93
CA PRO A 103 1.63 -8.39 -25.26
C PRO A 103 2.48 -7.73 -26.35
N ARG A 104 2.93 -6.49 -26.16
CA ARG A 104 3.81 -5.77 -27.09
C ARG A 104 5.29 -6.11 -26.92
N ILE A 105 5.68 -6.69 -25.79
CA ILE A 105 7.07 -7.04 -25.46
C ILE A 105 7.27 -8.55 -25.48
N ALA A 106 6.37 -9.30 -24.83
CA ALA A 106 6.50 -10.73 -24.60
C ALA A 106 6.79 -11.56 -25.88
N PRO A 107 6.17 -11.29 -27.05
CA PRO A 107 6.45 -12.04 -28.28
C PRO A 107 7.87 -11.85 -28.84
N HIS A 108 8.55 -10.78 -28.44
CA HIS A 108 9.88 -10.41 -28.94
C HIS A 108 11.03 -10.78 -28.00
N LEU A 109 10.73 -11.40 -26.86
CA LEU A 109 11.76 -11.85 -25.93
C LEU A 109 12.56 -13.02 -26.54
N GLU A 110 13.88 -12.88 -26.50
CA GLU A 110 14.80 -13.87 -27.04
C GLU A 110 15.68 -14.46 -25.95
N LYS A 111 16.00 -15.75 -26.06
CA LYS A 111 16.95 -16.41 -25.15
C LYS A 111 18.29 -16.61 -25.84
N VAL A 112 19.34 -15.95 -25.34
CA VAL A 112 20.72 -16.05 -25.84
C VAL A 112 21.65 -16.42 -24.70
N GLY A 113 22.47 -17.46 -24.87
CA GLY A 113 23.37 -17.95 -23.81
C GLY A 113 22.64 -18.36 -22.52
N GLY A 114 21.36 -18.73 -22.62
CA GLY A 114 20.51 -19.07 -21.48
C GLY A 114 19.85 -17.88 -20.77
N VAL A 115 20.11 -16.65 -21.19
CA VAL A 115 19.57 -15.41 -20.62
C VAL A 115 18.54 -14.80 -21.57
N GLU A 116 17.44 -14.30 -20.99
CA GLU A 116 16.38 -13.61 -21.73
C GLU A 116 16.79 -12.16 -22.02
N HIS A 117 16.61 -11.74 -23.26
CA HIS A 117 16.89 -10.40 -23.74
C HIS A 117 15.71 -9.85 -24.53
N CYS A 118 15.62 -8.53 -24.61
CA CYS A 118 14.63 -7.81 -25.40
C CYS A 118 15.34 -6.92 -26.43
N PRO A 119 14.92 -6.92 -27.71
CA PRO A 119 15.43 -5.97 -28.70
C PRO A 119 15.15 -4.52 -28.29
N ARG A 120 16.15 -3.65 -28.43
CA ARG A 120 16.05 -2.23 -28.08
C ARG A 120 14.95 -1.52 -28.85
N GLY A 121 14.77 -1.83 -30.13
CA GLY A 121 13.74 -1.26 -31.00
C GLY A 121 12.33 -1.54 -30.50
N VAL A 122 12.10 -2.74 -29.94
CA VAL A 122 10.81 -3.10 -29.31
C VAL A 122 10.56 -2.24 -28.08
N LEU A 123 11.56 -2.02 -27.23
CA LEU A 123 11.43 -1.14 -26.06
C LEU A 123 11.24 0.32 -26.45
N ARG A 124 11.90 0.77 -27.52
CA ARG A 124 11.73 2.11 -28.07
C ARG A 124 10.30 2.30 -28.57
N ALA A 125 9.81 1.38 -29.41
CA ALA A 125 8.43 1.40 -29.90
C ALA A 125 7.41 1.33 -28.75
N TYR A 126 7.69 0.54 -27.71
CA TYR A 126 6.88 0.46 -26.51
C TYR A 126 6.79 1.79 -25.74
N ARG A 127 7.90 2.53 -25.68
CA ARG A 127 7.98 3.85 -25.05
C ARG A 127 7.31 4.94 -25.89
N GLU A 128 7.45 4.86 -27.21
CA GLU A 128 6.96 5.87 -28.16
C GLU A 128 5.49 5.71 -28.51
N THR A 129 4.92 4.51 -28.37
CA THR A 129 3.48 4.28 -28.54
C THR A 129 2.78 4.59 -27.22
N PRO A 130 2.01 5.70 -27.11
CA PRO A 130 1.14 5.88 -25.97
C PRO A 130 0.16 4.71 -25.99
N ALA A 131 0.07 3.96 -24.89
CA ALA A 131 -1.08 3.10 -24.70
C ALA A 131 -2.33 3.96 -24.92
N ALA A 132 -3.32 3.46 -25.65
CA ALA A 132 -4.64 4.08 -25.70
C ALA A 132 -5.17 4.15 -24.26
N SER A 133 -4.89 5.27 -23.59
CA SER A 133 -5.30 5.66 -22.25
C SER A 133 -5.47 4.50 -21.24
N GLU A 134 -4.35 3.88 -20.85
CA GLU A 134 -4.23 3.41 -19.46
C GLU A 134 -3.34 4.44 -18.73
N ALA A 135 -3.95 5.16 -17.80
CA ALA A 135 -3.37 6.30 -17.10
C ALA A 135 -1.97 5.99 -16.50
N PRO A 136 -1.06 6.98 -16.44
CA PRO A 136 0.29 6.78 -15.94
C PRO A 136 0.26 6.31 -14.48
N VAL A 137 0.81 5.12 -14.24
CA VAL A 137 0.77 4.43 -12.94
C VAL A 137 1.59 5.14 -11.85
N HIS A 138 2.49 6.09 -12.19
CA HIS A 138 3.24 6.83 -11.18
C HIS A 138 3.42 8.33 -11.45
N ARG A 139 3.25 9.07 -10.35
CA ARG A 139 3.42 10.51 -10.18
C ARG A 139 4.90 10.93 -10.31
N PRO A 140 5.21 12.03 -11.01
CA PRO A 140 6.54 12.63 -10.97
C PRO A 140 6.96 12.96 -9.53
N LYS A 141 8.21 12.66 -9.17
CA LYS A 141 8.77 12.95 -7.85
C LYS A 141 8.66 14.46 -7.58
N GLY A 142 7.80 14.85 -6.63
CA GLY A 142 7.71 16.23 -6.13
C GLY A 142 6.38 16.98 -6.37
N SER A 143 5.37 16.40 -7.02
CA SER A 143 4.05 17.05 -7.01
C SER A 143 3.34 16.81 -5.67
N GLY A 144 2.83 17.88 -5.05
CA GLY A 144 1.96 17.82 -3.86
C GLY A 144 0.52 17.52 -4.27
N ASP A 145 -0.26 16.82 -3.43
CA ASP A 145 -1.64 16.38 -3.74
C ASP A 145 -2.42 17.47 -4.49
N MET A 146 -2.94 17.14 -5.68
CA MET A 146 -3.63 18.12 -6.52
C MET A 146 -4.97 18.60 -5.93
N VAL A 147 -5.45 17.88 -4.91
CA VAL A 147 -6.67 18.20 -4.19
C VAL A 147 -6.31 18.45 -2.72
N PRO A 148 -6.71 19.60 -2.14
CA PRO A 148 -6.65 19.82 -0.70
C PRO A 148 -7.30 18.66 0.07
N ARG A 149 -6.69 18.23 1.18
CA ARG A 149 -7.12 17.02 1.91
C ARG A 149 -8.57 17.08 2.41
N ASP A 150 -9.04 18.28 2.71
CA ASP A 150 -10.41 18.59 3.12
C ASP A 150 -11.43 18.43 1.98
N GLN A 151 -10.99 18.62 0.72
CA GLN A 151 -11.86 18.49 -0.47
C GLN A 151 -11.87 17.07 -1.07
N LEU A 152 -10.94 16.22 -0.63
CA LEU A 152 -10.72 14.90 -1.22
C LEU A 152 -11.98 14.03 -1.22
N HIS A 153 -12.69 13.96 -0.09
CA HIS A 153 -13.87 13.08 0.03
C HIS A 153 -15.02 13.55 -0.86
N ALA A 154 -15.24 14.86 -0.94
CA ALA A 154 -16.25 15.45 -1.82
C ALA A 154 -15.97 15.14 -3.29
N ARG A 155 -14.71 15.31 -3.74
CA ARG A 155 -14.30 14.97 -5.11
C ARG A 155 -14.43 13.48 -5.43
N ILE A 156 -14.11 12.59 -4.48
CA ILE A 156 -14.37 11.15 -4.65
C ILE A 156 -15.87 10.89 -4.79
N GLY A 157 -16.71 11.62 -4.04
CA GLY A 157 -18.16 11.57 -4.14
C GLY A 157 -18.65 11.89 -5.56
N GLU A 158 -18.23 13.02 -6.12
CA GLU A 158 -18.55 13.45 -7.49
C GLU A 158 -18.17 12.39 -8.52
N LEU A 159 -16.93 11.85 -8.45
CA LEU A 159 -16.48 10.80 -9.38
C LEU A 159 -17.28 9.49 -9.25
N LEU A 160 -17.78 9.18 -8.06
CA LEU A 160 -18.65 8.01 -7.84
C LEU A 160 -20.09 8.24 -8.32
N ASP A 161 -20.56 9.49 -8.38
CA ASP A 161 -21.84 9.83 -8.99
C ASP A 161 -21.81 9.62 -10.52
N GLU A 162 -20.68 9.94 -11.14
CA GLU A 162 -20.45 9.70 -12.57
C GLU A 162 -20.18 8.22 -12.89
N ASP A 163 -19.39 7.54 -12.03
CA ASP A 163 -18.96 6.16 -12.24
C ASP A 163 -18.94 5.37 -10.91
N PRO A 164 -20.02 4.67 -10.56
CA PRO A 164 -20.06 3.81 -9.38
C PRO A 164 -18.98 2.70 -9.37
N ALA A 165 -18.48 2.32 -10.55
CA ALA A 165 -17.44 1.31 -10.73
C ALA A 165 -16.01 1.89 -10.63
N LEU A 166 -15.86 3.17 -10.23
CA LEU A 166 -14.58 3.86 -10.07
C LEU A 166 -13.49 2.97 -9.44
N THR A 167 -12.39 2.80 -10.18
CA THR A 167 -11.25 2.00 -9.73
C THR A 167 -10.22 2.87 -9.01
N LEU A 168 -9.33 2.24 -8.23
CA LEU A 168 -8.21 2.94 -7.61
C LEU A 168 -7.31 3.62 -8.64
N ALA A 169 -7.07 2.97 -9.78
CA ALA A 169 -6.22 3.51 -10.85
C ALA A 169 -6.83 4.78 -11.46
N LYS A 170 -8.13 4.74 -11.79
CA LYS A 170 -8.86 5.91 -12.29
C LYS A 170 -8.86 7.02 -11.25
N LEU A 171 -9.15 6.71 -9.98
CA LEU A 171 -9.14 7.71 -8.91
C LEU A 171 -7.76 8.37 -8.72
N THR A 172 -6.66 7.60 -8.76
CA THR A 172 -5.31 8.16 -8.67
C THR A 172 -4.94 9.01 -9.88
N GLY A 173 -5.40 8.64 -11.07
CA GLY A 173 -5.19 9.39 -12.30
C GLY A 173 -5.94 10.73 -12.29
N GLU A 174 -7.22 10.70 -11.93
CA GLU A 174 -8.10 11.88 -11.91
C GLU A 174 -7.70 12.89 -10.82
N LEU A 175 -7.44 12.43 -9.59
CA LEU A 175 -7.18 13.34 -8.46
C LEU A 175 -5.68 13.57 -8.18
N GLY A 176 -4.78 12.90 -8.89
CA GLY A 176 -3.33 13.03 -8.69
C GLY A 176 -2.87 12.66 -7.28
N ILE A 177 -3.60 11.78 -6.57
CA ILE A 177 -3.30 11.36 -5.20
C ILE A 177 -2.45 10.09 -5.15
N ALA A 178 -1.75 9.87 -4.04
CA ALA A 178 -1.02 8.63 -3.81
C ALA A 178 -1.96 7.41 -3.76
N ASN A 179 -1.51 6.27 -4.28
CA ASN A 179 -2.29 5.02 -4.26
C ASN A 179 -2.70 4.60 -2.83
N SER A 180 -1.85 4.83 -1.83
CA SER A 180 -2.16 4.60 -0.41
C SER A 180 -3.32 5.48 0.07
N THR A 181 -3.40 6.72 -0.41
CA THR A 181 -4.50 7.65 -0.09
C THR A 181 -5.78 7.19 -0.76
N ALA A 182 -5.74 6.84 -2.05
CA ALA A 182 -6.87 6.29 -2.79
C ALA A 182 -7.42 5.01 -2.13
N THR A 183 -6.54 4.09 -1.75
CA THR A 183 -6.88 2.81 -1.10
C THR A 183 -7.60 3.01 0.23
N ARG A 184 -7.27 4.07 0.96
CA ARG A 184 -7.93 4.41 2.23
C ARG A 184 -9.24 5.17 2.02
N ALA A 185 -9.24 6.16 1.12
CA ALA A 185 -10.35 7.09 0.98
C ALA A 185 -11.54 6.49 0.21
N LEU A 186 -11.29 5.72 -0.86
CA LEU A 186 -12.36 5.23 -1.73
C LEU A 186 -13.34 4.27 -1.03
N PRO A 187 -12.90 3.22 -0.31
CA PRO A 187 -13.82 2.35 0.42
C PRO A 187 -14.60 3.10 1.51
N ARG A 188 -13.95 4.07 2.15
CA ARG A 188 -14.58 4.92 3.17
C ARG A 188 -15.71 5.77 2.60
N VAL A 189 -15.47 6.49 1.50
CA VAL A 189 -16.51 7.32 0.87
C VAL A 189 -17.68 6.47 0.36
N ARG A 190 -17.41 5.27 -0.20
CA ARG A 190 -18.47 4.31 -0.56
C ARG A 190 -19.31 3.90 0.66
N GLY A 191 -18.66 3.59 1.78
CA GLY A 191 -19.36 3.24 3.02
C GLY A 191 -20.16 4.39 3.62
N GLU A 192 -19.61 5.60 3.62
CA GLU A 192 -20.31 6.82 4.06
C GLU A 192 -21.58 7.07 3.24
N ARG A 193 -21.50 6.96 1.90
CA ARG A 193 -22.65 7.10 1.01
C ARG A 193 -23.74 6.05 1.22
N ILE A 194 -23.37 4.78 1.45
CA ILE A 194 -24.32 3.73 1.82
C ILE A 194 -25.01 4.09 3.14
N ALA A 195 -24.24 4.54 4.13
CA ALA A 195 -24.78 4.92 5.44
C ALA A 195 -25.70 6.15 5.36
N ASP A 196 -25.42 7.11 4.48
CA ASP A 196 -26.27 8.26 4.21
C ASP A 196 -27.61 7.84 3.60
N LEU A 197 -27.58 6.93 2.62
CA LEU A 197 -28.80 6.42 2.00
C LEU A 197 -29.65 5.62 3.00
N CYS A 198 -29.02 4.76 3.81
CA CYS A 198 -29.70 4.04 4.89
C CYS A 198 -30.28 4.97 5.98
N ALA A 199 -29.65 6.12 6.24
CA ALA A 199 -30.15 7.09 7.22
C ALA A 199 -31.35 7.89 6.69
N GLY A 200 -31.44 8.10 5.38
CA GLY A 200 -32.58 8.77 4.74
C GLY A 200 -33.80 7.87 4.53
N GLU A 201 -33.64 6.54 4.58
CA GLU A 201 -34.69 5.57 4.30
C GLU A 201 -34.79 4.49 5.40
N GLU A 202 -35.88 4.54 6.18
CA GLU A 202 -36.11 3.57 7.25
C GLU A 202 -36.23 2.14 6.70
N GLY A 203 -35.49 1.21 7.31
CA GLY A 203 -35.51 -0.21 6.95
C GLY A 203 -34.63 -0.61 5.76
N LEU A 204 -33.93 0.33 5.11
CA LEU A 204 -33.03 0.01 4.00
C LEU A 204 -31.76 -0.69 4.49
N ALA A 205 -31.54 -1.92 4.04
CA ALA A 205 -30.33 -2.67 4.38
C ALA A 205 -29.09 -2.14 3.62
N PRO A 206 -27.88 -2.16 4.22
CA PRO A 206 -26.66 -1.69 3.56
C PRO A 206 -26.36 -2.35 2.20
N GLU A 207 -26.71 -3.62 2.04
CA GLU A 207 -26.53 -4.38 0.79
C GLU A 207 -27.45 -3.84 -0.31
N GLN A 208 -28.70 -3.52 0.04
CA GLN A 208 -29.68 -2.94 -0.87
C GLN A 208 -29.28 -1.51 -1.25
N ALA A 209 -28.79 -0.73 -0.28
CA ALA A 209 -28.25 0.60 -0.53
C ALA A 209 -27.04 0.57 -1.48
N ALA A 210 -26.10 -0.37 -1.29
CA ALA A 210 -24.96 -0.55 -2.20
C ALA A 210 -25.37 -0.93 -3.62
N GLU A 211 -26.41 -1.75 -3.77
CA GLU A 211 -26.99 -2.10 -5.06
C GLU A 211 -27.66 -0.90 -5.74
N ARG A 212 -28.47 -0.12 -5.00
CA ARG A 212 -29.09 1.11 -5.52
C ARG A 212 -28.08 2.17 -5.94
N LEU A 213 -26.97 2.28 -5.22
CA LEU A 213 -25.84 3.14 -5.58
C LEU A 213 -25.03 2.63 -6.79
N GLY A 214 -25.39 1.48 -7.36
CA GLY A 214 -24.76 0.95 -8.58
C GLY A 214 -23.39 0.31 -8.35
N TYR A 215 -22.98 0.04 -7.11
CA TYR A 215 -21.64 -0.48 -6.85
C TYR A 215 -21.47 -1.91 -7.42
N PRO A 216 -20.34 -2.22 -8.08
CA PRO A 216 -20.06 -3.57 -8.57
C PRO A 216 -19.92 -4.59 -7.44
N VAL A 217 -20.34 -5.85 -7.69
CA VAL A 217 -20.28 -6.94 -6.70
C VAL A 217 -18.91 -7.09 -6.05
N ALA A 218 -17.83 -6.94 -6.84
CA ALA A 218 -16.45 -7.06 -6.37
C ALA A 218 -16.06 -6.05 -5.26
N VAL A 219 -16.74 -4.89 -5.19
CA VAL A 219 -16.46 -3.86 -4.18
C VAL A 219 -17.56 -3.74 -3.12
N ARG A 220 -18.73 -4.36 -3.33
CA ARG A 220 -19.89 -4.28 -2.42
C ARG A 220 -19.54 -4.73 -1.00
N GLN A 221 -18.86 -5.86 -0.86
CA GLN A 221 -18.56 -6.41 0.47
C GLN A 221 -17.75 -5.44 1.33
N ALA A 222 -16.68 -4.86 0.78
CA ALA A 222 -15.85 -3.90 1.50
C ALA A 222 -16.62 -2.60 1.79
N ALA A 223 -17.38 -2.08 0.83
CA ALA A 223 -18.19 -0.88 1.01
C ALA A 223 -19.27 -1.08 2.10
N VAL A 224 -19.94 -2.23 2.11
CA VAL A 224 -20.94 -2.61 3.12
C VAL A 224 -20.32 -2.75 4.51
N ALA A 225 -19.12 -3.34 4.62
CA ALA A 225 -18.41 -3.43 5.89
C ALA A 225 -18.15 -2.02 6.45
N TYR A 226 -17.61 -1.10 5.64
CA TYR A 226 -17.42 0.30 6.04
C TYR A 226 -18.75 0.99 6.39
N ALA A 227 -19.83 0.74 5.64
CA ALA A 227 -21.13 1.32 5.92
C ALA A 227 -21.67 0.89 7.28
N ARG A 228 -21.54 -0.39 7.63
CA ARG A 228 -21.94 -0.92 8.95
C ARG A 228 -21.14 -0.27 10.07
N THR A 229 -19.85 -0.07 9.87
CA THR A 229 -18.97 0.68 10.78
C THR A 229 -19.51 2.10 11.00
N VAL A 230 -19.77 2.85 9.92
CA VAL A 230 -20.31 4.22 10.00
C VAL A 230 -21.68 4.28 10.69
N LEU A 231 -22.61 3.39 10.32
CA LEU A 231 -23.94 3.31 10.92
C LEU A 231 -23.88 3.00 12.42
N ARG A 232 -22.98 2.10 12.82
CA ARG A 232 -22.75 1.80 14.24
C ARG A 232 -22.24 3.02 14.99
N GLY A 233 -21.27 3.75 14.42
CA GLY A 233 -20.79 5.01 15.00
C GLY A 233 -21.91 6.04 15.17
N ARG A 234 -22.77 6.22 14.15
CA ARG A 234 -23.94 7.12 14.19
C ARG A 234 -24.93 6.74 15.28
N ARG A 235 -25.20 5.44 15.45
CA ARG A 235 -26.10 4.92 16.50
C ARG A 235 -25.55 5.14 17.91
N LEU A 236 -24.23 5.05 18.08
CA LEU A 236 -23.58 5.17 19.39
C LEU A 236 -23.32 6.62 19.81
N ARG A 237 -23.18 7.53 18.84
CA ARG A 237 -22.84 8.95 19.11
C ARG A 237 -23.81 9.63 20.08
N PRO A 238 -25.15 9.51 19.97
CA PRO A 238 -26.06 10.15 20.92
C PRO A 238 -25.82 9.73 22.37
N TYR A 239 -25.58 8.43 22.60
CA TYR A 239 -25.28 7.91 23.94
C TYR A 239 -23.99 8.50 24.51
N VAL A 240 -22.92 8.52 23.71
CA VAL A 240 -21.63 9.05 24.18
C VAL A 240 -21.70 10.56 24.40
N GLN A 241 -22.42 11.28 23.53
CA GLN A 241 -22.61 12.72 23.65
C GLN A 241 -23.43 13.07 24.90
N ASP A 242 -24.47 12.31 25.25
CA ASP A 242 -25.25 12.51 26.49
C ASP A 242 -24.36 12.48 27.75
N VAL A 243 -23.41 11.53 27.80
CA VAL A 243 -22.43 11.46 28.91
C VAL A 243 -21.49 12.66 28.89
N ALA A 244 -21.04 13.10 27.71
CA ALA A 244 -20.16 14.26 27.59
C ALA A 244 -20.88 15.56 28.00
N ASP A 245 -22.12 15.76 27.57
CA ASP A 245 -22.93 16.92 27.93
C ASP A 245 -23.21 16.96 29.45
N ALA A 246 -23.43 15.80 30.08
CA ALA A 246 -23.56 15.70 31.52
C ALA A 246 -22.25 16.07 32.27
N LEU A 247 -21.08 15.72 31.71
CA LEU A 247 -19.78 16.14 32.25
C LEU A 247 -19.58 17.66 32.12
N VAL A 248 -20.03 18.25 31.01
CA VAL A 248 -20.00 19.71 30.80
C VAL A 248 -20.90 20.43 31.80
N ALA A 249 -22.10 19.93 32.03
CA ALA A 249 -23.05 20.51 32.99
C ALA A 249 -22.50 20.55 34.43
N GLU A 250 -21.66 19.57 34.79
CA GLU A 250 -20.96 19.48 36.08
C GLU A 250 -19.63 20.26 36.11
N GLY A 251 -19.25 20.94 35.02
CA GLY A 251 -17.98 21.68 34.91
C GLY A 251 -16.72 20.80 34.81
N LEU A 252 -16.89 19.49 34.56
CA LEU A 252 -15.80 18.52 34.47
C LEU A 252 -15.18 18.43 33.07
N ALA A 253 -15.84 18.99 32.06
CA ALA A 253 -15.36 19.04 30.69
C ALA A 253 -15.79 20.36 30.02
N GLU A 254 -15.04 20.76 28.98
CA GLU A 254 -15.48 21.79 28.05
C GLU A 254 -16.41 21.20 26.99
N GLN A 255 -17.25 22.05 26.39
CA GLN A 255 -18.13 21.65 25.27
C GLN A 255 -17.29 21.05 24.15
N GLN A 256 -17.61 19.82 23.77
CA GLN A 256 -16.89 19.11 22.71
C GLN A 256 -17.85 18.21 21.93
N ASP A 257 -17.67 18.19 20.60
CA ASP A 257 -18.34 17.23 19.74
C ASP A 257 -17.62 15.89 19.83
N VAL A 258 -18.23 14.93 20.52
CA VAL A 258 -17.58 13.63 20.71
C VAL A 258 -17.60 12.84 19.41
N VAL A 259 -16.40 12.46 18.97
CA VAL A 259 -16.19 11.63 17.79
C VAL A 259 -16.09 10.16 18.24
N VAL A 260 -17.03 9.34 17.78
CA VAL A 260 -16.92 7.88 17.89
C VAL A 260 -15.95 7.40 16.81
N VAL A 261 -14.87 6.75 17.24
CA VAL A 261 -13.86 6.16 16.38
C VAL A 261 -13.93 4.64 16.43
N HIS A 262 -13.37 3.99 15.41
CA HIS A 262 -13.30 2.54 15.35
C HIS A 262 -11.87 2.08 15.61
N VAL A 263 -11.70 1.30 16.67
CA VAL A 263 -10.41 0.76 17.10
C VAL A 263 -10.07 -0.50 16.29
N THR A 264 -11.11 -1.25 15.91
CA THR A 264 -11.09 -2.32 14.91
C THR A 264 -12.34 -2.19 14.03
N GLU A 265 -12.49 -3.03 13.01
CA GLU A 265 -13.72 -3.06 12.18
C GLU A 265 -14.99 -3.32 13.02
N GLU A 266 -14.85 -3.98 14.16
CA GLU A 266 -15.95 -4.45 15.01
C GLU A 266 -16.07 -3.74 16.37
N VAL A 267 -15.19 -2.79 16.68
CA VAL A 267 -15.15 -2.15 18.00
C VAL A 267 -15.12 -0.65 17.86
N ALA A 268 -16.14 0.01 18.41
CA ALA A 268 -16.18 1.45 18.57
C ALA A 268 -15.57 1.89 19.93
N ALA A 269 -14.98 3.07 19.93
CA ALA A 269 -14.56 3.76 21.14
C ALA A 269 -14.76 5.27 20.98
N ALA A 270 -14.80 5.98 22.09
CA ALA A 270 -14.85 7.43 22.11
C ALA A 270 -14.11 7.96 23.33
N ALA A 271 -13.65 9.20 23.27
CA ALA A 271 -12.99 9.85 24.38
C ALA A 271 -13.61 11.21 24.66
N VAL A 272 -13.68 11.54 25.95
CA VAL A 272 -14.08 12.86 26.46
C VAL A 272 -12.91 13.39 27.25
N VAL A 273 -12.33 14.50 26.79
CA VAL A 273 -11.25 15.17 27.52
C VAL A 273 -11.85 15.95 28.68
N LEU A 274 -11.27 15.76 29.87
CA LEU A 274 -11.73 16.41 31.09
C LEU A 274 -10.88 17.66 31.40
N SER A 275 -11.46 18.59 32.15
CA SER A 275 -10.83 19.80 32.68
C SER A 275 -9.61 19.47 33.56
N SER A 276 -8.71 20.44 33.79
CA SER A 276 -7.50 20.24 34.61
C SER A 276 -7.78 19.77 36.04
N ASP A 277 -8.91 20.17 36.58
CA ASP A 277 -9.27 19.97 37.99
C ASP A 277 -10.07 18.67 38.19
N ALA A 278 -10.35 17.96 37.10
CA ALA A 278 -11.07 16.69 37.14
C ALA A 278 -10.17 15.55 37.69
N PRO A 279 -10.77 14.47 38.25
CA PRO A 279 -10.01 13.35 38.84
C PRO A 279 -9.14 12.56 37.87
N ALA A 280 -9.31 12.76 36.56
CA ALA A 280 -8.55 12.10 35.51
C ALA A 280 -8.38 13.04 34.30
N PRO A 281 -7.35 12.85 33.46
CA PRO A 281 -7.15 13.63 32.24
C PRO A 281 -8.26 13.48 31.18
N ALA A 282 -8.84 12.29 31.04
CA ALA A 282 -9.89 11.97 30.08
C ALA A 282 -10.68 10.74 30.51
N LEU A 283 -11.90 10.61 29.98
CA LEU A 283 -12.66 9.36 29.97
C LEU A 283 -12.62 8.72 28.60
N VAL A 284 -12.63 7.40 28.58
CA VAL A 284 -12.74 6.60 27.36
C VAL A 284 -13.89 5.64 27.50
N TRP A 285 -14.81 5.68 26.54
CA TRP A 285 -15.79 4.63 26.34
C TRP A 285 -15.23 3.65 25.31
N ASP A 286 -15.14 2.38 25.67
CA ASP A 286 -14.85 1.28 24.74
C ASP A 286 -16.07 0.36 24.70
N GLU A 287 -16.56 0.03 23.51
CA GLU A 287 -17.78 -0.76 23.36
C GLU A 287 -17.70 -2.15 24.03
N ARG A 288 -16.50 -2.71 24.18
CA ARG A 288 -16.30 -4.00 24.86
C ARG A 288 -16.29 -3.87 26.37
N TRP A 289 -15.74 -2.76 26.88
CA TRP A 289 -15.31 -2.62 28.27
C TRP A 289 -16.05 -1.54 29.05
N GLY A 290 -16.86 -0.71 28.39
CA GLY A 290 -17.57 0.42 28.98
C GLY A 290 -16.66 1.62 29.24
N TRP A 291 -17.10 2.49 30.15
CA TRP A 291 -16.38 3.71 30.53
C TRP A 291 -15.21 3.43 31.46
N ARG A 292 -14.08 4.06 31.17
CA ARG A 292 -12.89 4.08 32.04
C ARG A 292 -12.20 5.43 32.06
N THR A 293 -11.39 5.68 33.09
CA THR A 293 -10.43 6.78 33.08
C THR A 293 -9.24 6.49 32.17
N SER A 294 -8.62 7.55 31.64
CA SER A 294 -7.38 7.50 30.87
C SER A 294 -6.37 8.48 31.45
N THR A 295 -5.09 8.07 31.49
CA THR A 295 -3.97 8.87 32.01
C THR A 295 -3.43 9.86 30.98
N SER A 296 -3.92 9.81 29.73
CA SER A 296 -3.45 10.66 28.64
C SER A 296 -4.55 11.57 28.14
N ARG A 297 -4.31 12.88 28.14
CA ARG A 297 -5.18 13.86 27.49
C ARG A 297 -4.97 13.91 25.97
N ARG A 298 -3.73 13.69 25.51
CA ARG A 298 -3.36 13.82 24.09
C ARG A 298 -3.75 12.60 23.26
N HIS A 299 -3.63 11.41 23.84
CA HIS A 299 -3.95 10.14 23.20
C HIS A 299 -4.76 9.26 24.16
N PRO A 300 -6.01 9.62 24.48
CA PRO A 300 -6.79 8.89 25.47
C PRO A 300 -7.12 7.46 25.03
N ILE A 301 -7.37 7.29 23.73
CA ILE A 301 -7.62 6.01 23.07
C ILE A 301 -6.27 5.44 22.64
N GLU A 302 -5.82 4.41 23.35
CA GLU A 302 -4.57 3.74 23.09
C GLU A 302 -4.68 2.79 21.89
N ARG A 303 -3.52 2.31 21.42
CA ARG A 303 -3.47 1.31 20.37
C ARG A 303 -4.14 0.00 20.83
N GLU A 304 -4.88 -0.63 19.93
CA GLU A 304 -5.51 -1.93 20.19
C GLU A 304 -4.46 -2.99 20.56
N THR A 305 -4.68 -3.66 21.69
CA THR A 305 -3.81 -4.76 22.17
C THR A 305 -4.56 -6.08 22.39
N GLY A 306 -5.88 -6.12 22.15
CA GLY A 306 -6.74 -7.27 22.45
C GLY A 306 -7.01 -7.46 23.94
N ARG A 307 -6.47 -6.59 24.82
CA ARG A 307 -6.61 -6.67 26.27
C ARG A 307 -7.20 -5.38 26.81
N PRO A 308 -7.98 -5.44 27.90
CA PRO A 308 -8.46 -4.24 28.55
C PRO A 308 -7.27 -3.43 29.10
N PRO A 309 -7.26 -2.10 28.93
CA PRO A 309 -6.26 -1.25 29.55
C PRO A 309 -6.25 -1.40 31.07
N GLU A 310 -5.08 -1.62 31.64
CA GLU A 310 -4.83 -1.73 33.07
C GLU A 310 -3.65 -0.83 33.46
N GLY A 311 -3.62 -0.35 34.71
CA GLY A 311 -2.51 0.45 35.23
C GLY A 311 -2.95 1.48 36.26
N ASP A 312 -1.96 2.12 36.88
CA ASP A 312 -2.21 3.23 37.80
C ASP A 312 -2.92 4.37 37.06
N GLY A 313 -4.05 4.84 37.60
CA GLY A 313 -4.89 5.86 36.98
C GLY A 313 -5.94 5.35 35.99
N VAL A 314 -6.01 4.04 35.73
CA VAL A 314 -7.09 3.42 34.94
C VAL A 314 -8.12 2.78 35.88
N ARG A 315 -9.36 3.26 35.79
CA ARG A 315 -10.51 2.79 36.57
C ARG A 315 -11.74 2.70 35.69
N TYR A 316 -12.40 1.55 35.70
CA TYR A 316 -13.68 1.31 35.03
C TYR A 316 -14.82 1.83 35.89
N LEU A 317 -15.69 2.65 35.31
CA LEU A 317 -16.67 3.45 36.05
C LEU A 317 -18.00 2.72 36.27
N SER A 318 -18.32 1.72 35.44
CA SER A 318 -19.51 0.89 35.60
C SER A 318 -19.22 -0.57 35.21
N ARG A 319 -20.12 -1.46 35.65
CA ARG A 319 -20.20 -2.84 35.19
C ARG A 319 -20.94 -2.95 33.86
N ASP A 320 -21.85 -2.02 33.61
CA ASP A 320 -22.57 -1.93 32.34
C ASP A 320 -21.69 -1.24 31.31
N ARG A 321 -21.84 -1.66 30.04
CA ARG A 321 -21.10 -1.07 28.92
C ARG A 321 -21.66 0.29 28.52
N GLN A 322 -22.95 0.52 28.78
CA GLN A 322 -23.66 1.76 28.47
C GLN A 322 -24.50 2.25 29.67
N PRO A 323 -23.87 2.54 30.82
CA PRO A 323 -24.58 3.08 31.97
C PRO A 323 -25.15 4.47 31.66
N PRO A 324 -26.23 4.90 32.32
CA PRO A 324 -26.72 6.27 32.25
C PRO A 324 -25.64 7.28 32.68
N ALA A 325 -25.68 8.49 32.13
CA ALA A 325 -24.68 9.54 32.41
C ALA A 325 -24.48 9.81 33.92
N GLN A 326 -25.56 9.82 34.69
CA GLN A 326 -25.50 10.05 36.14
C GLN A 326 -24.70 8.99 36.90
N GLU A 327 -24.71 7.74 36.43
CA GLU A 327 -23.92 6.67 37.04
C GLU A 327 -22.44 6.88 36.77
N VAL A 328 -22.07 7.27 35.53
CA VAL A 328 -20.69 7.61 35.16
C VAL A 328 -20.17 8.76 36.02
N LEU A 329 -20.95 9.83 36.17
CA LEU A 329 -20.63 10.98 37.03
C LEU A 329 -20.43 10.57 38.49
N SER A 330 -21.38 9.81 39.04
CA SER A 330 -21.32 9.35 40.42
C SER A 330 -20.08 8.48 40.68
N ALA A 331 -19.74 7.61 39.73
CA ALA A 331 -18.54 6.77 39.81
C ALA A 331 -17.25 7.59 39.67
N LEU A 332 -17.25 8.64 38.84
CA LEU A 332 -16.09 9.51 38.68
C LEU A 332 -15.75 10.24 39.98
N TYR A 333 -16.75 10.78 40.69
CA TYR A 333 -16.56 11.46 41.97
C TYR A 333 -16.21 10.51 43.13
N ASP A 334 -16.87 9.36 43.22
CA ASP A 334 -16.63 8.41 44.30
C ASP A 334 -15.55 7.40 43.91
N GLY A 335 -14.32 7.62 44.39
CA GLY A 335 -13.18 6.72 44.20
C GLY A 335 -13.41 5.27 44.67
N ARG A 336 -14.43 5.02 45.50
CA ARG A 336 -14.81 3.68 45.97
C ARG A 336 -15.73 2.95 44.99
N ARG A 337 -16.35 3.67 44.05
CA ARG A 337 -17.14 3.11 42.95
C ARG A 337 -16.25 2.74 41.77
N GLY A 338 -16.72 1.79 40.97
CA GLY A 338 -15.98 1.25 39.83
C GLY A 338 -15.02 0.13 40.20
N THR A 339 -14.21 -0.30 39.22
CA THR A 339 -13.31 -1.45 39.34
C THR A 339 -11.98 -1.19 38.63
N ARG A 340 -10.91 -1.89 39.04
CA ARG A 340 -9.60 -1.83 38.34
C ARG A 340 -9.54 -2.70 37.09
N ARG A 341 -10.55 -3.55 36.88
CA ARG A 341 -10.69 -4.44 35.74
C ARG A 341 -12.10 -4.32 35.18
N PRO A 342 -12.31 -4.42 33.87
CA PRO A 342 -13.66 -4.48 33.35
C PRO A 342 -14.35 -5.75 33.86
N VAL A 343 -15.68 -5.73 33.88
CA VAL A 343 -16.43 -6.96 34.13
C VAL A 343 -16.19 -7.91 32.96
N ALA A 344 -15.80 -9.15 33.27
CA ALA A 344 -15.65 -10.19 32.27
C ALA A 344 -17.03 -10.53 31.70
N GLY A 345 -17.39 -9.89 30.58
CA GLY A 345 -18.54 -10.25 29.76
C GLY A 345 -18.06 -11.09 28.59
N VAL A 346 -18.58 -12.31 28.47
CA VAL A 346 -18.42 -13.21 27.32
C VAL A 346 -18.61 -12.42 26.02
N ALA A 347 -17.64 -12.55 25.12
CA ALA A 347 -17.67 -11.97 23.78
C ALA A 347 -18.84 -12.54 22.97
#